data_AF-A0A5N6M1X6-F1
#
_entry.id   AF-A0A5N6M1X6-F1
#
_cell.length_a   1.000
_cell.length_b   1.000
_cell.length_c   1.000
_cell.angle_alpha   90.00
_cell.angle_beta   90.00
_cell.angle_gamma   90.00
#
_symmetry.space_group_name_H-M   'P 1'
#
loop_
_entity.id
_entity.type
_entity.pdbx_description
1 polymer ?
#
loop_
_entity_poly.entity_id
_entity_poly.type
_entity_poly.pdbx_seq_one_letter_code
_entity_poly.pdbx_strand_id
1 'polypeptide(L)'
;MWAAHQTFKANDVLLFNFVTGAHTVAQVSRAAYNACDGSNPISLHTRSPARITINPNQDQFYISMVVASMEFNGTLATDRMVGGSFGWNIPNDKFFYDIWSINEGVIHVHDVLVFNFTTGVHNVAVVSLSAHDRCDGSEPYQLYNVSPVGVPLNLPGLYCFISTIGSDCQSFMAMIVKVDNSTTLMLPH
;
A
#
# COMPACT_ATOMS: atom_id res chain seq x y z
N MET A 1 -21.22 -2.32 32.49
CA MET A 1 -19.97 -2.20 31.70
C MET A 1 -18.85 -2.88 32.48
N TRP A 2 -18.04 -3.75 31.86
CA TRP A 2 -16.96 -4.50 32.55
C TRP A 2 -16.01 -3.59 33.34
N ALA A 3 -15.61 -2.47 32.73
CA ALA A 3 -14.68 -1.51 33.33
C ALA A 3 -15.21 -0.83 34.61
N ALA A 4 -16.53 -0.71 34.77
CA ALA A 4 -17.13 -0.09 35.97
C ALA A 4 -16.99 -0.95 37.24
N HIS A 5 -16.61 -2.22 37.09
CA HIS A 5 -16.37 -3.16 38.19
C HIS A 5 -14.87 -3.45 38.40
N GLN A 6 -13.99 -2.73 37.70
CA GLN A 6 -12.55 -2.87 37.86
C GLN A 6 -11.98 -1.67 38.61
N THR A 7 -10.89 -1.90 39.36
CA THR A 7 -10.09 -0.81 39.94
C THR A 7 -8.76 -0.80 39.21
N PHE A 8 -8.53 0.24 38.41
CA PHE A 8 -7.32 0.39 37.64
C PHE A 8 -6.27 1.21 38.40
N LYS A 9 -4.99 0.86 38.22
CA LYS A 9 -3.82 1.54 38.77
C LYS A 9 -2.96 2.14 37.65
N ALA A 10 -2.13 3.11 38.03
CA ALA A 10 -1.13 3.65 37.12
C ALA A 10 -0.30 2.53 36.49
N ASN A 11 -0.13 2.58 35.15
CA ASN A 11 0.57 1.57 34.33
C ASN A 11 -0.15 0.24 34.14
N ASP A 12 -1.42 0.09 34.55
CA ASP A 12 -2.18 -1.08 34.12
C ASP A 12 -2.31 -1.11 32.59
N VAL A 13 -2.36 -2.32 32.04
CA VAL A 13 -2.46 -2.55 30.60
C VAL A 13 -3.84 -3.11 30.29
N LEU A 14 -4.61 -2.34 29.50
CA LEU A 14 -5.82 -2.85 28.88
C LEU A 14 -5.44 -3.74 27.70
N LEU A 15 -5.88 -5.00 27.77
CA LEU A 15 -5.72 -5.98 26.70
C LEU A 15 -7.02 -6.08 25.91
N PHE A 16 -6.99 -5.63 24.66
CA PHE A 16 -8.12 -5.77 23.75
C PHE A 16 -7.84 -6.92 22.79
N ASN A 17 -8.66 -7.97 22.87
CA ASN A 17 -8.62 -9.08 21.92
C ASN A 17 -9.77 -8.93 20.92
N PHE A 18 -9.42 -8.86 19.64
CA PHE A 18 -10.37 -8.70 18.53
C PHE A 18 -9.89 -9.42 17.27
N VAL A 19 -10.74 -9.52 16.24
CA VAL A 19 -10.34 -10.09 14.95
C VAL A 19 -9.67 -9.00 14.11
N THR A 20 -8.36 -9.12 13.90
CA THR A 20 -7.59 -8.23 13.01
C THR A 20 -8.25 -8.17 11.63
N GLY A 21 -8.48 -6.96 11.11
CA GLY A 21 -9.14 -6.74 9.82
C GLY A 21 -10.67 -6.68 9.87
N ALA A 22 -11.31 -7.15 10.94
CA ALA A 22 -12.76 -7.01 11.14
C ALA A 22 -13.11 -5.96 12.20
N HIS A 23 -12.22 -5.77 13.17
CA HIS A 23 -12.40 -4.80 14.25
C HIS A 23 -11.11 -4.03 14.49
N THR A 24 -11.25 -2.84 15.05
CA THR A 24 -10.14 -2.02 15.53
C THR A 24 -10.51 -1.40 16.88
N VAL A 25 -9.51 -0.95 17.62
CA VAL A 25 -9.70 -0.22 18.88
C VAL A 25 -9.23 1.20 18.68
N ALA A 26 -10.15 2.15 18.84
CA ALA A 26 -9.85 3.58 18.78
C ALA A 26 -9.96 4.21 20.17
N GLN A 27 -8.94 4.97 20.56
CA GLN A 27 -9.08 5.94 21.63
C GLN A 27 -9.75 7.20 21.07
N VAL A 28 -10.78 7.71 21.73
CA VAL A 28 -11.57 8.84 21.25
C VAL A 28 -11.83 9.85 22.37
N SER A 29 -12.33 11.03 21.99
CA SER A 29 -12.80 12.01 22.97
C SER A 29 -14.07 11.51 23.69
N ARG A 30 -14.39 12.10 24.85
CA ARG A 30 -15.62 11.79 25.58
C ARG A 30 -16.87 12.04 24.73
N ALA A 31 -16.88 13.13 23.96
CA ALA A 31 -18.00 13.48 23.08
C ALA A 31 -18.18 12.43 21.98
N ALA A 32 -17.09 12.03 21.33
CA ALA A 32 -17.07 11.00 20.30
C ALA A 32 -17.47 9.62 20.86
N TYR A 33 -17.02 9.25 22.06
CA TYR A 33 -17.44 8.03 22.76
C TYR A 33 -18.95 8.01 23.00
N ASN A 34 -19.52 9.11 23.52
CA ASN A 34 -20.96 9.22 23.78
C ASN A 34 -21.80 9.15 22.49
N ALA A 35 -21.24 9.64 21.38
CA ALA A 35 -21.86 9.61 20.06
C ALA A 35 -21.59 8.32 19.28
N CYS A 36 -20.77 7.40 19.82
CA CYS A 36 -20.23 6.23 19.10
C CYS A 36 -19.55 6.61 17.76
N ASP A 37 -18.86 7.76 17.73
CA ASP A 37 -18.16 8.27 16.55
C ASP A 37 -16.67 7.91 16.59
N GLY A 38 -16.19 7.21 15.56
CA GLY A 38 -14.80 6.80 15.40
C GLY A 38 -14.03 7.53 14.31
N SER A 39 -14.61 8.56 13.71
CA SER A 39 -14.07 9.23 12.52
C SER A 39 -12.75 9.97 12.80
N ASN A 40 -12.56 10.44 14.04
CA ASN A 40 -11.38 11.21 14.45
C ASN A 40 -10.75 10.62 15.72
N PRO A 41 -10.07 9.46 15.61
CA PRO A 41 -9.47 8.82 16.77
C PRO A 41 -8.23 9.59 17.26
N ILE A 42 -8.07 9.66 18.58
CA ILE A 42 -6.84 10.13 19.23
C ILE A 42 -5.70 9.12 18.99
N SER A 43 -6.02 7.82 19.02
CA SER A 43 -5.11 6.74 18.65
C SER A 43 -5.89 5.55 18.09
N LEU A 44 -5.28 4.80 17.18
CA LEU A 44 -5.94 3.69 16.47
C LEU A 44 -5.06 2.43 16.47
N HIS A 45 -5.63 1.31 16.92
CA HIS A 45 -5.00 0.00 16.91
C HIS A 45 -5.76 -0.96 15.99
N THR A 46 -5.09 -1.38 14.92
CA THR A 46 -5.69 -2.22 13.86
C THR A 46 -5.35 -3.71 13.96
N ARG A 47 -4.42 -4.08 14.85
CA ARG A 47 -3.95 -5.46 15.02
C ARG A 47 -4.22 -5.96 16.43
N SER A 48 -4.66 -7.21 16.52
CA SER A 48 -4.92 -7.90 17.78
C SER A 48 -3.75 -8.81 18.18
N PRO A 49 -3.45 -8.95 19.50
CA PRO A 49 -4.07 -8.20 20.59
C PRO A 49 -3.46 -6.80 20.73
N ALA A 50 -4.31 -5.80 20.99
CA ALA A 50 -3.84 -4.46 21.33
C ALA A 50 -3.59 -4.37 22.84
N ARG A 51 -2.41 -3.85 23.22
CA ARG A 51 -2.01 -3.61 24.61
C ARG A 51 -1.84 -2.11 24.82
N ILE A 52 -2.72 -1.53 25.65
CA ILE A 52 -2.75 -0.09 25.87
C ILE A 52 -2.48 0.18 27.35
N THR A 53 -1.42 0.92 27.64
CA THR A 53 -1.08 1.33 29.01
C THR A 53 -1.93 2.54 29.38
N ILE A 54 -2.64 2.46 30.50
CA ILE A 54 -3.50 3.57 30.91
C ILE A 54 -2.71 4.72 31.53
N ASN A 55 -3.10 5.94 31.20
CA ASN A 55 -2.62 7.14 31.87
C ASN A 55 -3.60 7.52 32.98
N PRO A 56 -3.22 7.42 34.27
CA PRO A 56 -4.13 7.69 35.39
C PRO A 56 -4.51 9.17 35.53
N ASN A 57 -3.80 10.08 34.85
CA ASN A 57 -4.03 11.52 34.94
C ASN A 57 -5.01 12.04 33.88
N GLN A 58 -5.58 11.16 33.06
CA GLN A 58 -6.48 11.55 31.98
C GLN A 58 -7.60 10.53 31.80
N ASP A 59 -8.83 11.02 31.65
CA ASP A 59 -9.95 10.17 31.24
C ASP A 59 -9.71 9.66 29.81
N GLN A 60 -9.68 8.34 29.65
CA GLN A 60 -9.48 7.67 28.37
C GLN A 60 -10.74 6.89 27.98
N PHE A 61 -11.22 7.14 26.76
CA PHE A 61 -12.42 6.49 26.21
C PHE A 61 -12.01 5.67 24.99
N TYR A 62 -12.46 4.41 24.94
CA TYR A 62 -12.14 3.49 23.86
C TYR A 62 -13.41 2.95 23.24
N ILE A 63 -13.49 2.96 21.91
CA ILE A 63 -14.57 2.32 21.16
C ILE A 63 -13.98 1.21 20.28
N SER A 64 -14.73 0.12 20.17
CA SER A 64 -14.47 -0.89 19.15
C SER A 64 -15.16 -0.44 17.87
N MET A 65 -14.39 -0.22 16.81
CA MET A 65 -14.97 0.07 15.49
C MET A 65 -15.07 -1.24 14.74
N VAL A 66 -16.26 -1.57 14.26
CA VAL A 66 -16.38 -2.59 13.22
C VAL A 66 -15.72 -1.99 12.00
N VAL A 67 -14.75 -2.68 11.44
CA VAL A 67 -14.46 -2.57 10.02
C VAL A 67 -15.68 -3.20 9.35
N ALA A 68 -16.80 -2.47 9.36
CA ALA A 68 -17.72 -2.59 8.25
C ALA A 68 -16.82 -2.36 7.03
N SER A 69 -17.14 -2.93 5.89
CA SER A 69 -16.70 -2.34 4.64
C SER A 69 -17.27 -0.92 4.54
N MET A 70 -16.84 0.00 5.41
CA MET A 70 -16.52 1.34 5.01
C MET A 70 -15.57 1.08 3.87
N GLU A 71 -16.07 1.28 2.65
CA GLU A 71 -15.23 1.60 1.53
C GLU A 71 -14.42 2.81 1.98
N PHE A 72 -13.28 2.53 2.60
CA PHE A 72 -12.23 3.48 2.82
C PHE A 72 -11.78 3.82 1.40
N ASN A 73 -12.37 4.84 0.79
CA ASN A 73 -11.90 5.43 -0.45
C ASN A 73 -10.66 6.30 -0.18
N GLY A 74 -9.77 5.84 0.71
CA GLY A 74 -8.35 6.06 0.54
C GLY A 74 -7.82 4.83 -0.15
N THR A 75 -7.18 4.98 -1.30
CA THR A 75 -6.48 3.87 -1.96
C THR A 75 -5.51 3.27 -0.96
N LEU A 76 -5.84 2.13 -0.35
CA LEU A 76 -4.84 1.34 0.34
C LEU A 76 -3.79 1.02 -0.72
N ALA A 77 -2.53 1.36 -0.45
CA ALA A 77 -1.39 0.97 -1.25
C ALA A 77 -1.57 -0.49 -1.68
N THR A 78 -1.83 -0.71 -2.97
CA THR A 78 -2.14 -2.04 -3.48
C THR A 78 -0.89 -2.62 -4.11
N ASP A 79 -0.53 -3.83 -3.69
CA ASP A 79 0.51 -4.61 -4.35
C ASP A 79 -0.05 -5.18 -5.67
N ARG A 80 0.50 -4.73 -6.80
CA ARG A 80 0.10 -5.14 -8.15
C ARG A 80 1.16 -6.07 -8.75
N MET A 81 0.79 -7.32 -9.01
CA MET A 81 1.71 -8.31 -9.58
C MET A 81 1.89 -8.06 -11.09
N VAL A 82 3.04 -7.56 -11.50
CA VAL A 82 3.33 -7.24 -12.91
C VAL A 82 3.28 -8.51 -13.77
N GLY A 83 2.42 -8.50 -14.79
CA GLY A 83 2.20 -9.64 -15.68
C GLY A 83 1.41 -10.80 -15.04
N GLY A 84 0.86 -10.63 -13.84
CA GLY A 84 0.10 -11.67 -13.13
C GLY A 84 0.90 -12.96 -12.96
N SER A 85 0.33 -14.10 -13.39
CA SER A 85 1.00 -15.40 -13.31
C SER A 85 2.19 -15.57 -14.27
N PHE A 86 2.27 -14.77 -15.34
CA PHE A 86 3.40 -14.76 -16.26
C PHE A 86 4.63 -14.09 -15.65
N GLY A 87 4.41 -13.06 -14.84
CA GLY A 87 5.48 -12.30 -14.18
C GLY A 87 6.21 -11.31 -15.10
N TRP A 88 7.41 -10.92 -14.66
CA TRP A 88 8.34 -10.08 -15.39
C TRP A 88 9.30 -10.98 -16.17
N ASN A 89 9.04 -11.16 -17.47
CA ASN A 89 9.75 -12.04 -18.39
C ASN A 89 9.59 -11.53 -19.84
N ILE A 90 10.32 -12.10 -20.79
CA ILE A 90 10.23 -11.76 -22.21
C ILE A 90 8.90 -12.28 -22.79
N PRO A 91 7.96 -11.41 -23.18
CA PRO A 91 6.69 -11.85 -23.73
C PRO A 91 6.81 -12.19 -25.22
N ASN A 92 5.93 -13.06 -25.71
CA ASN A 92 5.81 -13.35 -27.14
C ASN A 92 5.10 -12.23 -27.92
N ASP A 93 4.31 -11.41 -27.22
CA ASP A 93 3.56 -10.29 -27.78
C ASP A 93 4.08 -8.98 -27.17
N LYS A 94 4.46 -8.04 -28.04
CA LYS A 94 4.96 -6.73 -27.62
C LYS A 94 3.96 -5.91 -26.81
N PHE A 95 2.66 -6.20 -26.94
CA PHE A 95 1.60 -5.49 -26.21
C PHE A 95 1.27 -6.13 -24.85
N PHE A 96 1.97 -7.19 -24.45
CA PHE A 96 1.63 -7.96 -23.24
C PHE A 96 1.56 -7.09 -21.98
N TYR A 97 2.59 -6.27 -21.72
CA TYR A 97 2.64 -5.41 -20.53
C TYR A 97 1.71 -4.21 -20.63
N ASP A 98 1.45 -3.69 -21.84
CA ASP A 98 0.46 -2.64 -22.07
C ASP A 98 -0.95 -3.15 -21.74
N ILE A 99 -1.30 -4.34 -22.23
CA ILE A 99 -2.58 -4.99 -21.95
C ILE A 99 -2.72 -5.31 -20.46
N TRP A 100 -1.64 -5.82 -19.83
CA TRP A 100 -1.62 -6.02 -18.38
C TRP A 100 -1.93 -4.71 -17.65
N SER A 101 -1.21 -3.63 -17.96
CA SER A 101 -1.40 -2.34 -17.28
C SER A 101 -2.80 -1.78 -17.49
N ILE A 102 -3.41 -1.97 -18.66
CA ILE A 102 -4.79 -1.56 -18.93
C ILE A 102 -5.78 -2.36 -18.08
N ASN A 103 -5.59 -3.67 -17.97
CA ASN A 103 -6.48 -4.56 -17.22
C ASN A 103 -6.38 -4.38 -15.71
N GLU A 104 -5.24 -3.92 -15.19
CA GLU A 104 -5.09 -3.54 -13.79
C GLU A 104 -5.94 -2.32 -13.40
N GLY A 105 -6.33 -1.49 -14.36
CA GLY A 105 -7.05 -0.24 -14.11
C GLY A 105 -6.15 0.88 -13.61
N VAL A 106 -6.72 1.86 -12.91
CA VAL A 106 -5.98 3.04 -12.45
C VAL A 106 -4.96 2.65 -11.39
N ILE A 107 -3.70 3.00 -11.63
CA ILE A 107 -2.59 2.85 -10.69
C ILE A 107 -2.42 4.19 -9.98
N HIS A 108 -2.41 4.16 -8.66
CA HIS A 108 -2.37 5.38 -7.85
C HIS A 108 -1.01 5.56 -7.16
N VAL A 109 -0.74 6.79 -6.75
CA VAL A 109 0.35 7.05 -5.81
C VAL A 109 0.22 6.15 -4.58
N HIS A 110 1.35 5.63 -4.11
CA HIS A 110 1.53 4.64 -3.06
C HIS A 110 1.16 3.19 -3.42
N ASP A 111 0.64 2.90 -4.62
CA ASP A 111 0.63 1.51 -5.10
C ASP A 111 2.07 0.97 -5.25
N VAL A 112 2.21 -0.35 -5.17
CA VAL A 112 3.49 -1.05 -5.31
C VAL A 112 3.39 -2.00 -6.50
N LEU A 113 4.27 -1.84 -7.48
CA LEU A 113 4.41 -2.83 -8.55
C LEU A 113 5.36 -3.94 -8.11
N VAL A 114 4.87 -5.16 -8.04
CA VAL A 114 5.64 -6.34 -7.64
C VAL A 114 6.10 -7.08 -8.89
N PHE A 115 7.41 -7.11 -9.09
CA PHE A 115 8.05 -7.79 -10.20
C PHE A 115 8.62 -9.13 -9.73
N ASN A 116 8.12 -10.22 -10.32
CA ASN A 116 8.63 -11.57 -10.12
C ASN A 116 9.37 -12.04 -11.38
N PHE A 117 10.64 -12.40 -11.23
CA PHE A 117 11.55 -12.78 -12.32
C PHE A 117 12.65 -13.71 -11.80
N THR A 118 13.34 -14.41 -12.70
CA THR A 118 14.48 -15.23 -12.32
C THR A 118 15.71 -14.34 -12.06
N THR A 119 16.16 -14.26 -10.81
CA THR A 119 17.35 -13.50 -10.40
C THR A 119 18.57 -13.91 -11.22
N GLY A 120 19.30 -12.93 -11.76
CA GLY A 120 20.46 -13.15 -12.62
C GLY A 120 20.13 -13.44 -14.10
N VAL A 121 18.85 -13.64 -14.45
CA VAL A 121 18.38 -13.73 -15.84
C VAL A 121 17.76 -12.41 -16.28
N HIS A 122 16.97 -11.79 -15.41
CA HIS A 122 16.35 -10.49 -15.66
C HIS A 122 16.63 -9.53 -14.51
N ASN A 123 16.34 -8.26 -14.74
CA ASN A 123 16.28 -7.24 -13.68
C ASN A 123 15.15 -6.24 -13.96
N VAL A 124 14.99 -5.27 -13.07
CA VAL A 124 14.06 -4.16 -13.25
C VAL A 124 14.83 -2.86 -13.10
N ALA A 125 14.80 -2.03 -14.13
CA ALA A 125 15.33 -0.68 -14.09
C ALA A 125 14.20 0.34 -14.31
N VAL A 126 14.16 1.37 -13.47
CA VAL A 126 13.29 2.54 -13.66
C VAL A 126 14.10 3.59 -14.41
N VAL A 127 13.60 4.04 -15.55
CA VAL A 127 14.35 4.91 -16.48
C VAL A 127 13.50 6.10 -16.95
N SER A 128 14.13 7.06 -17.63
CA SER A 128 13.40 8.12 -18.33
C SER A 128 12.62 7.56 -19.53
N LEU A 129 11.58 8.26 -19.98
CA LEU A 129 10.84 7.89 -21.19
C LEU A 129 11.78 7.74 -22.41
N SER A 130 12.70 8.69 -22.59
CA SER A 130 13.64 8.65 -23.71
C SER A 130 14.61 7.45 -23.66
N ALA A 131 14.93 6.99 -22.45
CA ALA A 131 15.78 5.83 -22.25
C ALA A 131 14.99 4.54 -22.46
N HIS A 132 13.73 4.47 -22.00
CA HIS A 132 12.81 3.37 -22.29
C HIS A 132 12.62 3.18 -23.79
N ASP A 133 12.31 4.24 -24.55
CA ASP A 133 12.12 4.20 -26.00
C ASP A 133 13.34 3.64 -26.77
N ARG A 134 14.54 3.82 -26.19
CA ARG A 134 15.81 3.36 -26.77
C ARG A 134 16.35 2.07 -26.14
N CYS A 135 15.65 1.50 -25.16
CA CYS A 135 16.17 0.41 -24.32
C CYS A 135 17.55 0.72 -23.72
N ASP A 136 17.72 1.96 -23.26
CA ASP A 136 18.95 2.47 -22.69
C ASP A 136 18.95 2.29 -21.17
N GLY A 137 19.72 1.31 -20.71
CA GLY A 137 19.88 0.98 -19.29
C GLY A 137 21.12 1.59 -18.63
N SER A 138 21.81 2.55 -19.26
CA SER A 138 23.10 3.04 -18.74
C SER A 138 22.98 3.91 -17.49
N GLU A 139 21.89 4.67 -17.37
CA GLU A 139 21.64 5.61 -16.26
C GLU A 139 20.23 5.44 -15.67
N PRO A 140 19.95 4.32 -14.98
CA PRO A 140 18.65 4.11 -14.37
C PRO A 140 18.48 4.95 -13.10
N TYR A 141 17.25 5.42 -12.86
CA TYR A 141 16.88 6.07 -11.60
C TYR A 141 16.91 5.08 -10.43
N GLN A 142 16.46 3.84 -10.68
CA GLN A 142 16.56 2.73 -9.75
C GLN A 142 16.85 1.44 -10.52
N LEU A 143 17.62 0.54 -9.91
CA LEU A 143 17.96 -0.76 -10.47
C LEU A 143 17.79 -1.86 -9.42
N TYR A 144 17.06 -2.91 -9.78
CA TYR A 144 16.75 -4.04 -8.91
C TYR A 144 17.16 -5.35 -9.58
N ASN A 145 18.18 -6.00 -9.04
CA ASN A 145 18.76 -7.23 -9.61
C ASN A 145 18.30 -8.52 -8.91
N VAL A 146 17.46 -8.43 -7.87
CA VAL A 146 16.99 -9.56 -7.04
C VAL A 146 15.48 -9.59 -7.03
N SER A 147 14.91 -10.78 -7.13
CA SER A 147 13.46 -11.03 -7.18
C SER A 147 12.96 -11.84 -5.98
N PRO A 148 11.67 -11.69 -5.58
CA PRO A 148 10.72 -10.66 -6.01
C PRO A 148 11.11 -9.28 -5.50
N VAL A 149 10.74 -8.23 -6.25
CA VAL A 149 10.93 -6.85 -5.80
C VAL A 149 9.64 -6.06 -5.93
N GLY A 150 9.30 -5.34 -4.85
CA GLY A 150 8.24 -4.33 -4.86
C GLY A 150 8.81 -2.95 -5.15
N VAL A 151 8.30 -2.28 -6.17
CA VAL A 151 8.68 -0.90 -6.53
C VAL A 151 7.54 0.04 -6.13
N PRO A 152 7.73 0.87 -5.07
CA PRO A 152 6.70 1.81 -4.63
C PRO A 152 6.59 3.02 -5.59
N LEU A 153 5.37 3.41 -5.89
CA LEU A 153 5.06 4.53 -6.79
C LEU A 153 4.75 5.79 -6.00
N ASN A 154 5.78 6.54 -5.61
CA ASN A 154 5.65 7.61 -4.61
C ASN A 154 5.17 8.96 -5.15
N LEU A 155 5.19 9.14 -6.47
CA LEU A 155 4.83 10.38 -7.15
C LEU A 155 3.90 10.09 -8.34
N PRO A 156 2.99 11.01 -8.69
CA PRO A 156 2.21 10.90 -9.91
C PRO A 156 3.12 11.09 -11.13
N GLY A 157 2.70 10.56 -12.27
CA GLY A 157 3.40 10.69 -13.55
C GLY A 157 3.67 9.36 -14.24
N LEU A 158 4.53 9.38 -15.24
CA LEU A 158 4.92 8.18 -15.99
C LEU A 158 6.10 7.49 -15.31
N TYR A 159 5.97 6.19 -15.10
CA TYR A 159 7.08 5.32 -14.71
C TYR A 159 7.39 4.40 -15.88
N CYS A 160 8.65 4.39 -16.30
CA CYS A 160 9.11 3.58 -17.41
C CYS A 160 10.06 2.51 -16.87
N PHE A 161 9.72 1.25 -17.11
CA PHE A 161 10.42 0.07 -16.62
C PHE A 161 11.01 -0.72 -17.79
N ILE A 162 12.25 -1.18 -17.65
CA ILE A 162 12.91 -2.08 -18.60
C ILE A 162 13.71 -3.16 -17.86
N SER A 163 13.97 -4.29 -18.52
CA SER A 163 15.11 -5.15 -18.16
C SER A 163 16.34 -4.68 -18.96
N THR A 164 17.47 -4.50 -18.28
CA THR A 164 18.74 -4.07 -18.90
C THR A 164 19.66 -5.25 -19.21
N ILE A 165 19.21 -6.49 -19.01
CA ILE A 165 20.00 -7.69 -19.28
C ILE A 165 19.90 -8.04 -20.76
N GLY A 166 21.06 -8.16 -21.42
CA GLY A 166 21.16 -8.64 -22.80
C GLY A 166 20.26 -7.86 -23.76
N SER A 167 19.33 -8.58 -24.40
CA SER A 167 18.37 -8.05 -25.36
C SER A 167 16.92 -8.06 -24.85
N ASP A 168 16.72 -8.19 -23.53
CA ASP A 168 15.39 -8.36 -22.92
C ASP A 168 14.46 -7.20 -23.27
N CYS A 169 14.90 -5.95 -23.10
CA CYS A 169 14.10 -4.78 -23.43
C CYS A 169 13.73 -4.72 -24.92
N GLN A 170 14.69 -5.00 -25.81
CA GLN A 170 14.44 -5.07 -27.25
C GLN A 170 13.49 -6.23 -27.61
N SER A 171 13.41 -7.24 -26.75
CA SER A 171 12.48 -8.37 -26.83
C SER A 171 11.20 -8.10 -26.04
N PHE A 172 10.84 -6.81 -25.88
CA PHE A 172 9.58 -6.33 -25.30
C PHE A 172 9.41 -6.52 -23.79
N MET A 173 10.50 -6.81 -23.06
CA MET A 173 10.50 -6.79 -21.60
C MET A 173 10.65 -5.36 -21.06
N ALA A 174 9.66 -4.55 -21.39
CA ALA A 174 9.58 -3.13 -21.12
C ALA A 174 8.12 -2.73 -20.87
N MET A 175 7.90 -1.73 -20.02
CA MET A 175 6.55 -1.32 -19.62
C MET A 175 6.52 0.15 -19.24
N ILE A 176 5.44 0.85 -19.60
CA ILE A 176 5.14 2.19 -19.09
C ILE A 176 3.83 2.11 -18.32
N VAL A 177 3.80 2.71 -17.14
CA VAL A 177 2.56 2.91 -16.39
C VAL A 177 2.37 4.39 -16.10
N LYS A 178 1.11 4.83 -16.12
CA LYS A 178 0.73 6.16 -15.65
C LYS A 178 0.19 6.04 -14.23
N VAL A 179 0.80 6.80 -13.33
CA VAL A 179 0.43 6.88 -11.92
C VAL A 179 -0.33 8.17 -11.71
N ASP A 180 -1.58 8.05 -11.30
CA ASP A 180 -2.41 9.20 -10.97
C ASP A 180 -2.26 9.54 -9.48
N ASN A 181 -2.45 10.82 -9.12
CA ASN A 181 -2.59 11.19 -7.73
C ASN A 181 -3.71 10.34 -7.12
N SER A 182 -3.50 9.85 -5.89
CA SER A 182 -4.65 9.45 -5.07
C SER A 182 -5.56 10.67 -5.00
N THR A 183 -6.75 10.59 -5.61
CA THR A 183 -7.72 11.67 -5.55
C THR A 183 -8.23 11.76 -4.11
N THR A 184 -7.52 12.50 -3.26
CA THR A 184 -8.20 13.27 -2.23
C THR A 184 -9.09 14.25 -2.99
N LEU A 185 -10.36 13.90 -3.17
CA LEU A 185 -11.39 14.92 -3.35
C LEU A 185 -11.29 15.82 -2.13
N MET A 186 -10.54 16.92 -2.24
CA MET A 186 -10.70 18.04 -1.33
C MET A 186 -12.12 18.55 -1.56
N LEU A 187 -13.07 18.07 -0.75
CA LEU A 187 -14.37 18.69 -0.66
C LEU A 187 -14.16 20.08 -0.03
N PRO A 188 -14.62 21.17 -0.67
CA PRO A 188 -14.65 22.46 -0.01
C PRO A 188 -15.62 22.40 1.17
N HIS A 189 -15.19 22.98 2.29
CA HIS A 189 -15.95 23.14 3.53
C HIS A 189 -17.27 23.90 3.34
#